data_AF-A0A6J2W9J6-F1
#
_entry.id   AF-A0A6J2W9J6-F1
#
_cell.length_a   1.000
_cell.length_b   1.000
_cell.length_c   1.000
_cell.angle_alpha   90.00
_cell.angle_beta   90.00
_cell.angle_gamma   90.00
#
_symmetry.space_group_name_H-M   'P 1'
#
loop_
_entity.id
_entity.type
_entity.pdbx_description
1 polymer ?
#
loop_
_entity_poly.entity_id
_entity_poly.type
_entity_poly.pdbx_seq_one_letter_code
_entity_poly.pdbx_strand_id
1 'polypeptide(L)'
;MSRSPERISSYRRHFEDCSSSSLQVRVSSPSPVRRTARHRSASYTRSAAASSMAVGRRTVSTSRSVSMGAICVGGAGGAIDLDAAAAENQEFLSTRSTERREMIILNNRLAAYIEKVRTLEQQNKLLETEIEAFHNRFVKPSGLRLLYEEQLKQLKRTADQMKIQRDLAVAAKEAMAGQLEMIKAKYEEAVEMRKKAEMDIEAFRPDVDAATTSRIALEKQLDNLQLELEFLQRVHKEEIEELMKQIYAAHASVQDAFSLPDLAAAIKQIQLQYDNIAAKNLQEMDSWYKTKFEDLGKASTRHVDKVRSVREEIAGAKKDIQSKERDLESLRTKNEALEAQIREAQEKYKKELEELQARMESLQLELKSTKEKIALHLREYQDLLNVKMGLEIEIITYRKLIEGEDVRLMSAAQSMSLMSSGMSAIGAGAGIGFAGGVGGGLAGGAGSGLGEGAGAGVGGPGSTIDYTQEQAVEMTERKTVLIRTVKTDDDTLESDTQERTITISGAADEEQE
;
A
#
# COMPACT_ATOMS: atom_id res chain seq x y z
N MET A 1 -8.64 -36.29 -70.80
CA MET A 1 -8.44 -34.92 -71.31
C MET A 1 -8.44 -33.96 -70.13
N SER A 2 -7.48 -33.03 -70.14
CA SER A 2 -7.38 -31.81 -69.31
C SER A 2 -7.55 -31.92 -67.80
N ARG A 3 -6.43 -32.21 -67.11
CA ARG A 3 -6.17 -31.80 -65.72
C ARG A 3 -5.82 -30.31 -65.69
N SER A 4 -6.40 -29.54 -64.79
CA SER A 4 -5.96 -28.18 -64.46
C SER A 4 -5.43 -28.14 -63.01
N PRO A 5 -4.25 -27.54 -62.74
CA PRO A 5 -3.59 -27.61 -61.44
C PRO A 5 -3.82 -26.36 -60.57
N GLU A 6 -3.82 -26.62 -59.26
CA GLU A 6 -3.42 -25.80 -58.12
C GLU A 6 -3.00 -24.33 -58.40
N ARG A 7 -3.79 -23.38 -57.86
CA ARG A 7 -3.29 -22.04 -57.49
C ARG A 7 -2.87 -22.06 -56.02
N ILE A 8 -1.60 -22.35 -55.77
CA ILE A 8 -0.97 -22.08 -54.48
C ILE A 8 -0.41 -20.66 -54.53
N SER A 9 -0.81 -19.86 -53.54
CA SER A 9 -0.41 -18.47 -53.34
C SER A 9 1.11 -18.35 -53.14
N SER A 10 1.74 -17.55 -54.00
CA SER A 10 3.16 -17.22 -53.97
C SER A 10 3.41 -15.98 -53.09
N TYR A 11 3.72 -16.17 -51.81
CA TYR A 11 4.55 -15.21 -51.08
C TYR A 11 5.27 -15.87 -49.90
N ARG A 12 6.30 -16.65 -50.22
CA ARG A 12 7.39 -16.98 -49.29
C ARG A 12 8.67 -16.97 -50.10
N ARG A 13 9.48 -15.91 -49.99
CA ARG A 13 10.96 -15.91 -49.90
C ARG A 13 11.45 -14.49 -49.59
N HIS A 14 12.63 -14.43 -48.96
CA HIS A 14 13.42 -13.28 -48.48
C HIS A 14 12.96 -12.82 -47.08
N PHE A 15 13.71 -12.99 -45.98
CA PHE A 15 15.16 -12.95 -45.79
C PHE A 15 15.59 -13.88 -44.64
N GLU A 16 16.66 -14.65 -44.85
CA GLU A 16 17.62 -14.98 -43.80
C GLU A 16 19.03 -14.70 -44.33
N ASP A 17 19.84 -14.18 -43.41
CA ASP A 17 21.30 -14.10 -43.33
C ASP A 17 22.08 -12.98 -44.06
N CYS A 18 22.49 -11.99 -43.25
CA CYS A 18 23.87 -11.52 -43.28
C CYS A 18 24.33 -10.93 -41.93
N SER A 19 25.40 -11.55 -41.41
CA SER A 19 26.52 -10.96 -40.69
C SER A 19 26.41 -10.68 -39.19
N SER A 20 26.95 -11.67 -38.48
CA SER A 20 27.68 -11.59 -37.21
C SER A 20 28.52 -10.31 -37.04
N SER A 21 28.23 -9.56 -35.99
CA SER A 21 29.19 -8.69 -35.31
C SER A 21 29.15 -9.02 -33.82
N SER A 22 30.21 -9.67 -33.37
CA SER A 22 30.53 -9.98 -31.98
C SER A 22 30.72 -8.70 -31.16
N LEU A 23 29.75 -8.37 -30.31
CA LEU A 23 29.96 -7.51 -29.16
C LEU A 23 29.67 -8.32 -27.89
N GLN A 24 30.76 -8.79 -27.28
CA GLN A 24 30.76 -9.40 -25.96
C GLN A 24 30.34 -8.34 -24.92
N VAL A 25 29.15 -8.49 -24.34
CA VAL A 25 28.82 -7.82 -23.07
C VAL A 25 29.12 -8.79 -21.95
N ARG A 26 30.18 -8.48 -21.21
CA ARG A 26 30.60 -9.19 -20.00
C ARG A 26 29.45 -9.25 -18.99
N VAL A 27 29.05 -10.47 -18.67
CA VAL A 27 28.35 -10.79 -17.43
C VAL A 27 29.32 -10.53 -16.28
N SER A 28 28.95 -9.63 -15.36
CA SER A 28 29.67 -9.44 -14.10
C SER A 28 28.79 -9.97 -12.99
N SER A 29 29.32 -10.96 -12.28
CA SER A 29 28.70 -11.70 -11.19
C SER A 29 28.29 -10.82 -10.00
N PRO A 30 27.37 -11.33 -9.15
CA PRO A 30 26.95 -10.64 -7.93
C PRO A 30 28.07 -10.69 -6.89
N SER A 31 28.36 -9.56 -6.25
CA SER A 31 29.28 -9.49 -5.11
C SER A 31 28.52 -9.34 -3.78
N PRO A 32 29.11 -9.78 -2.67
CA PRO A 32 28.43 -10.63 -1.70
C PRO A 32 27.89 -9.90 -0.45
N VAL A 33 26.99 -10.59 0.23
CA VAL A 33 26.54 -10.31 1.60
C VAL A 33 27.74 -10.42 2.56
N ARG A 34 28.02 -9.35 3.31
CA ARG A 34 28.87 -9.42 4.51
C ARG A 34 28.11 -8.91 5.72
N ARG A 35 27.46 -9.84 6.43
CA ARG A 35 27.24 -9.73 7.87
C ARG A 35 28.60 -9.91 8.56
N THR A 36 28.94 -9.02 9.48
CA THR A 36 29.26 -9.36 10.89
C THR A 36 29.36 -8.08 11.71
N ALA A 37 28.74 -8.16 12.88
CA ALA A 37 28.70 -7.17 13.93
C ALA A 37 30.09 -6.77 14.44
N ARG A 38 30.21 -5.52 14.88
CA ARG A 38 30.97 -5.18 16.09
C ARG A 38 30.41 -3.91 16.73
N HIS A 39 30.18 -4.07 18.02
CA HIS A 39 29.77 -3.09 19.01
C HIS A 39 30.54 -1.78 18.93
N ARG A 40 29.83 -0.66 19.10
CA ARG A 40 30.34 0.47 19.88
C ARG A 40 29.22 1.37 20.40
N SER A 41 29.00 1.18 21.70
CA SER A 41 28.84 2.23 22.70
C SER A 41 27.69 3.23 22.53
N ALA A 42 26.62 2.93 23.26
CA ALA A 42 25.77 3.90 23.90
C ALA A 42 26.62 5.04 24.51
N SER A 43 26.35 6.27 24.09
CA SER A 43 26.76 7.46 24.82
C SER A 43 25.51 8.06 25.44
N TYR A 44 25.39 7.81 26.73
CA TYR A 44 24.48 8.48 27.64
C TYR A 44 24.78 9.98 27.63
N THR A 45 23.84 10.82 27.21
CA THR A 45 23.83 12.21 27.67
C THR A 45 23.15 12.24 29.04
N ARG A 46 23.96 11.96 30.07
CA ARG A 46 23.75 12.50 31.41
C ARG A 46 24.44 13.86 31.46
N SER A 47 23.67 14.91 31.68
CA SER A 47 24.12 16.09 32.39
C SER A 47 22.88 16.69 33.04
N ALA A 48 22.56 16.24 34.24
CA ALA A 48 23.07 16.83 35.48
C ALA A 48 22.50 18.24 35.66
N ALA A 49 21.44 18.27 36.46
CA ALA A 49 21.05 19.43 37.21
C ALA A 49 22.27 20.00 37.94
N ALA A 50 22.57 21.26 37.67
CA ALA A 50 23.42 22.06 38.53
C ALA A 50 22.57 23.23 39.02
N SER A 51 22.03 23.02 40.20
CA SER A 51 21.52 24.06 41.08
C SER A 51 22.64 25.06 41.35
N SER A 52 22.50 26.30 40.92
CA SER A 52 23.31 27.40 41.45
C SER A 52 22.43 28.27 42.33
N MET A 53 22.63 28.10 43.63
CA MET A 53 22.11 28.89 44.73
C MET A 53 22.48 30.37 44.53
N ALA A 54 21.47 31.22 44.34
CA ALA A 54 21.64 32.66 44.48
C ALA A 54 21.63 33.00 45.98
N VAL A 55 22.82 33.31 46.51
CA VAL A 55 22.97 33.88 47.86
C VAL A 55 22.59 35.37 47.80
N GLY A 56 21.30 35.65 47.97
CA GLY A 56 20.78 37.00 48.22
C GLY A 56 20.96 37.37 49.69
N ARG A 57 22.06 38.03 50.01
CA ARG A 57 22.36 38.56 51.34
C ARG A 57 21.44 39.76 51.64
N ARG A 58 20.51 39.59 52.57
CA ARG A 58 19.74 40.67 53.20
C ARG A 58 20.70 41.57 54.00
N THR A 59 20.79 42.85 53.67
CA THR A 59 21.32 43.88 54.58
C THR A 59 20.16 44.59 55.25
N VAL A 60 19.94 44.26 56.52
CA VAL A 60 19.07 45.02 57.42
C VAL A 60 19.82 46.30 57.81
N SER A 61 19.20 47.43 57.51
CA SER A 61 19.53 48.74 58.05
C SER A 61 19.20 48.78 59.53
N THR A 62 20.22 48.77 60.39
CA THR A 62 20.09 49.12 61.81
C THR A 62 20.74 50.47 62.03
N SER A 63 19.92 51.49 62.09
CA SER A 63 20.24 52.83 62.57
C SER A 63 20.69 52.72 64.04
N ARG A 64 21.95 53.01 64.32
CA ARG A 64 22.42 53.32 65.67
C ARG A 64 23.06 54.70 65.63
N SER A 65 22.28 55.69 66.07
CA SER A 65 22.81 57.01 66.43
C SER A 65 23.63 56.85 67.70
N VAL A 66 24.94 57.07 67.61
CA VAL A 66 25.75 57.31 68.79
C VAL A 66 25.73 58.81 69.09
N SER A 67 25.08 59.13 70.19
CA SER A 67 25.15 60.40 70.88
C SER A 67 26.58 60.66 71.37
N MET A 68 27.22 61.72 70.88
CA MET A 68 28.14 62.51 71.72
C MET A 68 27.35 63.78 72.05
N GLY A 69 26.93 64.03 73.28
CA GLY A 69 27.77 63.96 74.47
C GLY A 69 28.27 65.38 74.73
N ALA A 70 27.40 66.21 75.32
CA ALA A 70 27.70 67.55 75.76
C ALA A 70 28.86 67.54 76.77
N ILE A 71 29.81 68.46 76.63
CA ILE A 71 30.76 68.77 77.70
C ILE A 71 30.39 70.14 78.26
N CYS A 72 29.83 70.06 79.47
CA CYS A 72 29.52 71.15 80.35
C CYS A 72 30.83 71.78 80.84
N VAL A 73 31.00 73.08 80.63
CA VAL A 73 32.02 73.88 81.30
C VAL A 73 31.52 74.16 82.72
N GLY A 74 32.04 73.41 83.69
CA GLY A 74 31.82 73.63 85.12
C GLY A 74 33.17 73.75 85.83
N GLY A 75 33.45 74.92 86.38
CA GLY A 75 34.69 75.19 87.10
C GLY A 75 34.70 74.62 88.52
N ALA A 76 35.88 74.24 88.99
CA ALA A 76 36.38 74.41 90.36
C ALA A 76 37.75 73.71 90.47
N GLY A 77 38.68 74.36 91.18
CA GLY A 77 40.09 74.00 91.21
C GLY A 77 40.40 72.57 91.67
N GLY A 78 41.37 71.98 90.98
CA GLY A 78 42.10 70.76 91.33
C GLY A 78 43.22 70.61 90.31
N ALA A 79 44.46 70.47 90.77
CA ALA A 79 45.66 70.45 89.92
C ALA A 79 45.51 69.44 88.76
N ILE A 80 45.56 69.95 87.53
CA ILE A 80 45.59 69.15 86.31
C ILE A 80 46.99 68.53 86.26
N ASP A 81 47.06 67.21 86.45
CA ASP A 81 48.25 66.44 86.15
C ASP A 81 48.37 66.33 84.61
N LEU A 82 49.05 67.32 84.04
CA LEU A 82 49.27 67.48 82.60
C LEU A 82 50.03 66.30 81.98
N ASP A 83 50.78 65.53 82.76
CA ASP A 83 51.56 64.39 82.26
C ASP A 83 50.68 63.16 81.98
N ALA A 84 49.63 62.92 82.76
CA ALA A 84 48.70 61.81 82.53
C ALA A 84 47.80 62.05 81.29
N ALA A 85 47.30 63.27 81.11
CA ALA A 85 46.50 63.65 79.94
C ALA A 85 47.34 63.75 78.65
N ALA A 86 48.63 64.12 78.75
CA ALA A 86 49.56 64.10 77.62
C ALA A 86 49.89 62.67 77.18
N ALA A 87 50.06 61.73 78.11
CA ALA A 87 50.27 60.32 77.81
C ALA A 87 49.05 59.68 77.11
N GLU A 88 47.84 59.93 77.60
CA GLU A 88 46.59 59.42 76.98
C GLU A 88 46.37 60.01 75.57
N ASN A 89 46.69 61.29 75.36
CA ASN A 89 46.62 61.93 74.04
C ASN A 89 47.71 61.41 73.08
N GLN A 90 48.91 61.09 73.60
CA GLN A 90 49.98 60.50 72.80
C GLN A 90 49.66 59.06 72.38
N GLU A 91 49.03 58.27 73.25
CA GLU A 91 48.48 56.96 72.90
C GLU A 91 47.35 57.07 71.86
N PHE A 92 46.43 58.02 72.01
CA PHE A 92 45.36 58.26 71.03
C PHE A 92 45.88 58.71 69.65
N LEU A 93 46.91 59.56 69.62
CA LEU A 93 47.58 59.94 68.38
C LEU A 93 48.30 58.74 67.75
N SER A 94 48.87 57.85 68.57
CA SER A 94 49.53 56.63 68.11
C SER A 94 48.53 55.64 67.49
N THR A 95 47.37 55.40 68.13
CA THR A 95 46.32 54.50 67.62
C THR A 95 45.66 55.06 66.36
N ARG A 96 45.38 56.37 66.32
CA ARG A 96 44.91 57.03 65.11
C ARG A 96 45.93 56.97 63.98
N SER A 97 47.23 57.03 64.29
CA SER A 97 48.29 56.86 63.29
C SER A 97 48.36 55.42 62.76
N THR A 98 48.16 54.41 63.61
CA THR A 98 48.16 52.99 63.21
C THR A 98 46.92 52.67 62.38
N GLU A 99 45.73 53.09 62.80
CA GLU A 99 44.49 52.95 62.02
C GLU A 99 44.59 53.64 60.66
N ARG A 100 45.19 54.83 60.61
CA ARG A 100 45.44 55.53 59.34
C ARG A 100 46.39 54.74 58.43
N ARG A 101 47.46 54.14 58.96
CA ARG A 101 48.36 53.28 58.18
C ARG A 101 47.66 52.03 57.68
N GLU A 102 46.84 51.39 58.50
CA GLU A 102 46.04 50.22 58.11
C GLU A 102 45.04 50.57 57.00
N MET A 103 44.36 51.71 57.10
CA MET A 103 43.49 52.21 56.04
C MET A 103 44.25 52.51 54.75
N ILE A 104 45.48 53.03 54.84
CA ILE A 104 46.33 53.23 53.65
C ILE A 104 46.71 51.87 53.03
N ILE A 105 47.10 50.87 53.84
CA ILE A 105 47.45 49.53 53.34
C ILE A 105 46.24 48.86 52.68
N LEU A 106 45.07 48.97 53.31
CA LEU A 106 43.83 48.40 52.78
C LEU A 106 43.41 49.10 51.48
N ASN A 107 43.50 50.43 51.42
CA ASN A 107 43.23 51.20 50.20
C ASN A 107 44.23 50.86 49.08
N ASN A 108 45.51 50.70 49.39
CA ASN A 108 46.51 50.27 48.41
C ASN A 108 46.20 48.86 47.88
N ARG A 109 45.73 47.95 48.75
CA ARG A 109 45.29 46.62 48.34
C ARG A 109 44.01 46.66 47.49
N LEU A 110 43.05 47.52 47.83
CA LEU A 110 41.84 47.76 47.03
C LEU A 110 42.18 48.33 45.66
N ALA A 111 43.10 49.31 45.58
CA ALA A 111 43.58 49.85 44.33
C ALA A 111 44.23 48.77 43.46
N ALA A 112 45.05 47.89 44.04
CA ALA A 112 45.62 46.74 43.33
C ALA A 112 44.55 45.74 42.84
N TYR A 113 43.50 45.50 43.62
CA TYR A 113 42.36 44.67 43.17
C TYR A 113 41.57 45.32 42.05
N ILE A 114 41.29 46.62 42.12
CA ILE A 114 40.59 47.36 41.06
C ILE A 114 41.40 47.32 39.77
N GLU A 115 42.70 47.54 39.83
CA GLU A 115 43.59 47.43 38.67
C GLU A 115 43.57 46.00 38.10
N LYS A 116 43.60 44.99 38.98
CA LYS A 116 43.50 43.59 38.55
C LYS A 116 42.16 43.29 37.88
N VAL A 117 41.04 43.74 38.43
CA VAL A 117 39.71 43.57 37.83
C VAL A 117 39.66 44.27 36.47
N ARG A 118 40.16 45.51 36.37
CA ARG A 118 40.24 46.25 35.10
C ARG A 118 41.05 45.51 34.04
N THR A 119 42.21 44.95 34.42
CA THR A 119 43.02 44.13 33.48
C THR A 119 42.29 42.87 33.03
N LEU A 120 41.56 42.21 33.93
CA LEU A 120 40.77 41.01 33.61
C LEU A 120 39.56 41.34 32.75
N GLU A 121 38.86 42.45 33.01
CA GLU A 121 37.76 42.93 32.17
C GLU A 121 38.24 43.29 30.77
N GLN A 122 39.41 43.93 30.66
CA GLN A 122 40.04 44.21 29.38
C GLN A 122 40.40 42.91 28.63
N GLN A 123 40.96 41.91 29.34
CA GLN A 123 41.26 40.60 28.76
C GLN A 123 40.00 39.85 28.31
N ASN A 124 38.93 39.87 29.11
CA ASN A 124 37.65 39.26 28.75
C ASN A 124 37.04 39.93 27.51
N LYS A 125 37.06 41.27 27.43
CA LYS A 125 36.63 41.98 26.22
C LYS A 125 37.41 41.56 24.98
N LEU A 126 38.73 41.42 25.10
CA LEU A 126 39.55 40.96 23.98
C LEU A 126 39.13 39.54 23.55
N LEU A 127 38.96 38.63 24.51
CA LEU A 127 38.52 37.26 24.24
C LEU A 127 37.12 37.22 23.61
N GLU A 128 36.17 38.04 24.08
CA GLU A 128 34.83 38.17 23.49
C GLU A 128 34.91 38.62 22.03
N THR A 129 35.70 39.65 21.72
CA THR A 129 35.87 40.11 20.33
C THR A 129 36.55 39.07 19.45
N GLU A 130 37.49 38.29 20.00
CA GLU A 130 38.15 37.21 19.29
C GLU A 130 37.18 36.05 18.99
N ILE A 131 36.34 35.69 19.96
CA ILE A 131 35.26 34.70 19.79
C ILE A 131 34.25 35.15 18.73
N GLU A 132 33.82 36.41 18.76
CA GLU A 132 32.91 36.98 17.74
C GLU A 132 33.56 36.98 16.34
N ALA A 133 34.85 37.31 16.26
CA ALA A 133 35.59 37.26 15.00
C ALA A 133 35.68 35.83 14.45
N PHE A 134 35.94 34.83 15.30
CA PHE A 134 35.94 33.43 14.89
C PHE A 134 34.55 32.95 14.48
N HIS A 135 33.50 33.28 15.26
CA HIS A 135 32.13 32.93 14.93
C HIS A 135 31.73 33.50 13.56
N ASN A 136 32.05 34.76 13.29
CA ASN A 136 31.77 35.38 12.00
C ASN A 136 32.51 34.75 10.82
N ARG A 137 33.72 34.22 11.03
CA ARG A 137 34.50 33.51 9.99
C ARG A 137 33.96 32.12 9.68
N PHE A 138 33.43 31.41 10.68
CA PHE A 138 32.99 30.02 10.50
C PHE A 138 31.48 29.86 10.28
N VAL A 139 30.66 30.81 10.72
CA VAL A 139 29.19 30.75 10.58
C VAL A 139 28.71 31.31 9.26
N LYS A 140 29.42 32.29 8.68
CA LYS A 140 29.12 32.73 7.31
C LYS A 140 29.61 31.67 6.34
N PRO A 141 28.74 31.00 5.58
CA PRO A 141 29.18 30.02 4.61
C PRO A 141 30.15 30.70 3.65
N SER A 142 31.37 30.17 3.54
CA SER A 142 32.34 30.66 2.57
C SER A 142 31.72 30.62 1.17
N GLY A 143 32.09 31.53 0.27
CA GLY A 143 31.56 31.53 -1.10
C GLY A 143 31.73 30.17 -1.79
N LEU A 144 32.81 29.45 -1.46
CA LEU A 144 33.05 28.08 -1.91
C LEU A 144 31.99 27.08 -1.41
N ARG A 145 31.57 27.17 -0.14
CA ARG A 145 30.50 26.33 0.41
C ARG A 145 29.17 26.58 -0.30
N LEU A 146 28.84 27.85 -0.58
CA LEU A 146 27.60 28.19 -1.31
C LEU A 146 27.61 27.64 -2.74
N LEU A 147 28.75 27.72 -3.45
CA LEU A 147 28.91 27.14 -4.79
C LEU A 147 28.72 25.63 -4.79
N TYR A 148 29.32 24.91 -3.84
CA TYR A 148 29.13 23.46 -3.72
C TYR A 148 27.71 23.09 -3.32
N GLU A 149 27.07 23.86 -2.43
CA GLU A 149 25.66 23.64 -2.08
C GLU A 149 24.74 23.85 -3.30
N GLU A 150 25.02 24.83 -4.16
CA GLU A 150 24.27 25.04 -5.39
C GLU A 150 24.49 23.91 -6.39
N GLN A 151 25.74 23.50 -6.64
CA GLN A 151 26.06 22.36 -7.51
C GLN A 151 25.38 21.08 -7.01
N LEU A 152 25.38 20.84 -5.71
CA LEU A 152 24.77 19.67 -5.10
C LEU A 152 23.24 19.71 -5.22
N LYS A 153 22.62 20.89 -5.12
CA LYS A 153 21.20 21.09 -5.43
C LYS A 153 20.89 20.83 -6.90
N GLN A 154 21.71 21.32 -7.82
CA GLN A 154 21.54 21.08 -9.26
C GLN A 154 21.66 19.58 -9.58
N LEU A 155 22.68 18.91 -9.06
CA LEU A 155 22.87 17.45 -9.22
C LEU A 155 21.69 16.66 -8.67
N LYS A 156 21.17 17.02 -7.49
CA LYS A 156 19.95 16.40 -6.93
C LYS A 156 18.74 16.56 -7.86
N ARG A 157 18.50 17.77 -8.36
CA ARG A 157 17.41 18.02 -9.34
C ARG A 157 17.57 17.16 -10.60
N THR A 158 18.79 17.05 -11.13
CA THR A 158 19.03 16.20 -12.30
C THR A 158 18.81 14.72 -11.99
N ALA A 159 19.23 14.24 -10.80
CA ALA A 159 19.01 12.87 -10.38
C ALA A 159 17.51 12.57 -10.22
N ASP A 160 16.75 13.48 -9.61
CA ASP A 160 15.30 13.35 -9.46
C ASP A 160 14.59 13.35 -10.82
N GLN A 161 15.00 14.22 -11.75
CA GLN A 161 14.46 14.25 -13.11
C GLN A 161 14.73 12.94 -13.87
N MET A 162 15.95 12.42 -13.78
CA MET A 162 16.32 11.13 -14.39
C MET A 162 15.56 9.97 -13.75
N LYS A 163 15.31 10.02 -12.43
CA LYS A 163 14.50 9.03 -11.73
C LYS A 163 13.07 9.00 -12.26
N ILE A 164 12.44 10.17 -12.40
CA ILE A 164 11.08 10.31 -12.96
C ILE A 164 11.04 9.79 -14.40
N GLN A 165 12.00 10.16 -15.24
CA GLN A 165 12.07 9.67 -16.62
C GLN A 165 12.24 8.15 -16.69
N ARG A 166 13.08 7.57 -15.83
CA ARG A 166 13.23 6.12 -15.71
C ARG A 166 11.93 5.46 -15.28
N ASP A 167 11.25 5.98 -14.26
CA ASP A 167 9.98 5.41 -13.78
C ASP A 167 8.91 5.46 -14.88
N LEU A 168 8.81 6.56 -15.62
CA LEU A 168 7.90 6.69 -16.75
C LEU A 168 8.24 5.72 -17.89
N ALA A 169 9.53 5.55 -18.21
CA ALA A 169 9.97 4.60 -19.23
C ALA A 169 9.72 3.15 -18.82
N VAL A 170 9.89 2.80 -17.54
CA VAL A 170 9.57 1.48 -17.00
C VAL A 170 8.07 1.21 -17.08
N ALA A 171 7.22 2.15 -16.65
CA ALA A 171 5.78 2.01 -16.76
C ALA A 171 5.31 1.86 -18.22
N ALA A 172 5.88 2.62 -19.16
CA ALA A 172 5.58 2.49 -20.58
C ALA A 172 6.02 1.12 -21.14
N LYS A 173 7.18 0.61 -20.72
CA LYS A 173 7.65 -0.72 -21.10
C LYS A 173 6.72 -1.81 -20.56
N GLU A 174 6.30 -1.71 -19.30
CA GLU A 174 5.37 -2.66 -18.67
C GLU A 174 4.00 -2.66 -19.36
N ALA A 175 3.47 -1.48 -19.70
CA ALA A 175 2.24 -1.35 -20.46
C ALA A 175 2.34 -2.01 -21.86
N MET A 176 3.44 -1.78 -22.57
CA MET A 176 3.71 -2.41 -23.87
C MET A 176 3.89 -3.93 -23.76
N ALA A 177 4.54 -4.41 -22.69
CA ALA A 177 4.68 -5.84 -22.42
C ALA A 177 3.31 -6.49 -22.16
N GLY A 178 2.45 -5.86 -21.36
CA GLY A 178 1.08 -6.33 -21.14
C GLY A 178 0.24 -6.36 -22.42
N GLN A 179 0.35 -5.34 -23.28
CA GLN A 179 -0.31 -5.35 -24.60
C GLN A 179 0.17 -6.51 -25.48
N LEU A 180 1.47 -6.78 -25.49
CA LEU A 180 2.08 -7.87 -26.24
C LEU A 180 1.60 -9.23 -25.71
N GLU A 181 1.53 -9.41 -24.39
CA GLU A 181 0.98 -10.62 -23.77
C GLU A 181 -0.50 -10.84 -24.11
N MET A 182 -1.32 -9.79 -24.08
CA MET A 182 -2.72 -9.87 -24.51
C MET A 182 -2.86 -10.29 -25.99
N ILE A 183 -2.02 -9.75 -26.88
CA ILE A 183 -2.03 -10.11 -28.30
C ILE A 183 -1.56 -11.56 -28.48
N LYS A 184 -0.54 -12.00 -27.75
CA LYS A 184 -0.08 -13.40 -27.76
C LYS A 184 -1.18 -14.36 -27.31
N ALA A 185 -1.87 -14.06 -26.21
CA ALA A 185 -2.98 -14.88 -25.72
C ALA A 185 -4.10 -15.00 -26.77
N LYS A 186 -4.49 -13.88 -27.41
CA LYS A 186 -5.48 -13.89 -28.50
C LYS A 186 -5.01 -14.69 -29.72
N TYR A 187 -3.72 -14.63 -30.04
CA TYR A 187 -3.14 -15.42 -31.12
C TYR A 187 -3.14 -16.91 -30.80
N GLU A 188 -2.77 -17.30 -29.58
CA GLU A 188 -2.80 -18.69 -29.11
C GLU A 188 -4.23 -19.25 -29.13
N GLU A 189 -5.21 -18.50 -28.62
CA GLU A 189 -6.63 -18.86 -28.70
C GLU A 189 -7.08 -19.06 -30.17
N ALA A 190 -6.72 -18.14 -31.08
CA ALA A 190 -7.05 -18.28 -32.49
C ALA A 190 -6.39 -19.51 -33.14
N VAL A 191 -5.15 -19.85 -32.75
CA VAL A 191 -4.46 -21.06 -33.20
C VAL A 191 -5.16 -22.31 -32.69
N GLU A 192 -5.57 -22.34 -31.42
CA GLU A 192 -6.33 -23.46 -30.86
C GLU A 192 -7.68 -23.65 -31.54
N MET A 193 -8.41 -22.55 -31.79
CA MET A 193 -9.69 -22.59 -32.50
C MET A 193 -9.50 -23.07 -33.94
N ARG A 194 -8.44 -22.64 -34.63
CA ARG A 194 -8.10 -23.15 -35.97
C ARG A 194 -7.80 -24.65 -35.93
N LYS A 195 -7.03 -25.11 -34.94
CA LYS A 195 -6.69 -26.53 -34.78
C LYS A 195 -7.92 -27.38 -34.50
N LYS A 196 -8.86 -26.90 -33.67
CA LYS A 196 -10.16 -27.55 -33.45
C LYS A 196 -10.96 -27.65 -34.75
N ALA A 197 -11.07 -26.57 -35.51
CA ALA A 197 -11.75 -26.59 -36.80
C ALA A 197 -11.07 -27.52 -37.82
N GLU A 198 -9.73 -27.57 -37.86
CA GLU A 198 -8.98 -28.52 -38.70
C GLU A 198 -9.26 -29.97 -38.29
N MET A 199 -9.34 -30.26 -36.99
CA MET A 199 -9.72 -31.59 -36.48
C MET A 199 -11.16 -31.95 -36.85
N ASP A 200 -12.10 -31.01 -36.74
CA ASP A 200 -13.50 -31.24 -37.13
C ASP A 200 -13.62 -31.52 -38.64
N ILE A 201 -12.88 -30.79 -39.49
CA ILE A 201 -12.81 -31.04 -40.93
C ILE A 201 -12.28 -32.45 -41.22
N GLU A 202 -11.21 -32.87 -40.56
CA GLU A 202 -10.65 -34.21 -40.75
C GLU A 202 -11.59 -35.29 -40.21
N ALA A 203 -12.35 -35.01 -39.15
CA ALA A 203 -13.37 -35.91 -38.62
C ALA A 203 -14.57 -36.08 -39.56
N PHE A 204 -14.98 -35.04 -40.30
CA PHE A 204 -16.07 -35.12 -41.28
C PHE A 204 -15.67 -35.79 -42.60
N ARG A 205 -14.37 -35.88 -42.89
CA ARG A 205 -13.84 -36.50 -44.11
C ARG A 205 -14.35 -37.94 -44.35
N PRO A 206 -14.27 -38.88 -43.39
CA PRO A 206 -14.81 -40.24 -43.57
C PRO A 206 -16.32 -40.26 -43.81
N ASP A 207 -17.08 -39.34 -43.21
CA ASP A 207 -18.54 -39.26 -43.41
C ASP A 207 -18.86 -38.82 -44.85
N VAL A 208 -18.10 -37.87 -45.40
CA VAL A 208 -18.20 -37.47 -46.81
C VAL A 208 -17.83 -38.64 -47.73
N ASP A 209 -16.76 -39.38 -47.42
CA ASP A 209 -16.36 -40.56 -48.19
C ASP A 209 -17.41 -41.69 -48.09
N ALA A 210 -18.03 -41.90 -46.93
CA ALA A 210 -19.13 -42.85 -46.74
C ALA A 210 -20.39 -42.43 -47.51
N ALA A 211 -20.75 -41.15 -47.49
CA ALA A 211 -21.88 -40.62 -48.24
C ALA A 211 -21.64 -40.73 -49.77
N THR A 212 -20.43 -40.44 -50.24
CA THR A 212 -20.09 -40.55 -51.66
C THR A 212 -20.07 -42.01 -52.14
N THR A 213 -19.54 -42.94 -51.35
CA THR A 213 -19.58 -44.38 -51.68
C THR A 213 -21.00 -44.92 -51.70
N SER A 214 -21.85 -44.53 -50.74
CA SER A 214 -23.28 -44.85 -50.73
C SER A 214 -24.00 -44.30 -51.97
N ARG A 215 -23.75 -43.04 -52.34
CA ARG A 215 -24.29 -42.43 -53.55
C ARG A 215 -23.91 -43.21 -54.81
N ILE A 216 -22.63 -43.56 -54.96
CA ILE A 216 -22.13 -44.34 -56.11
C ILE A 216 -22.77 -45.74 -56.13
N ALA A 217 -22.97 -46.38 -54.98
CA ALA A 217 -23.63 -47.68 -54.90
C ALA A 217 -25.09 -47.61 -55.36
N LEU A 218 -25.82 -46.58 -54.93
CA LEU A 218 -27.21 -46.33 -55.36
C LEU A 218 -27.30 -45.96 -56.84
N GLU A 219 -26.37 -45.15 -57.37
CA GLU A 219 -26.27 -44.85 -58.81
C GLU A 219 -26.10 -46.15 -59.62
N LYS A 220 -25.20 -47.05 -59.20
CA LYS A 220 -25.03 -48.36 -59.86
C LYS A 220 -26.27 -49.26 -59.78
N GLN A 221 -26.97 -49.27 -58.64
CA GLN A 221 -28.21 -50.02 -58.50
C GLN A 221 -29.30 -49.48 -59.43
N LEU A 222 -29.39 -48.15 -59.55
CA LEU A 222 -30.30 -47.49 -60.48
C LEU A 222 -29.98 -47.87 -61.92
N ASP A 223 -28.71 -47.80 -62.33
CA ASP A 223 -28.27 -48.20 -63.68
C ASP A 223 -28.61 -49.68 -63.95
N ASN A 224 -28.36 -50.58 -62.98
CA ASN A 224 -28.69 -52.00 -63.11
C ASN A 224 -30.20 -52.23 -63.26
N LEU A 225 -31.04 -51.56 -62.46
CA LEU A 225 -32.50 -51.65 -62.56
C LEU A 225 -33.02 -51.10 -63.89
N GLN A 226 -32.39 -50.06 -64.43
CA GLN A 226 -32.72 -49.54 -65.77
C GLN A 226 -32.42 -50.60 -66.85
N LEU A 227 -31.26 -51.24 -66.80
CA LEU A 227 -30.90 -52.31 -67.73
C LEU A 227 -31.84 -53.52 -67.62
N GLU A 228 -32.23 -53.91 -66.40
CA GLU A 228 -33.19 -54.99 -66.16
C GLU A 228 -34.58 -54.64 -66.71
N LEU A 229 -35.04 -53.40 -66.52
CA LEU A 229 -36.30 -52.93 -67.04
C LEU A 229 -36.31 -52.92 -68.58
N GLU A 230 -35.24 -52.46 -69.21
CA GLU A 230 -35.06 -52.53 -70.67
C GLU A 230 -35.03 -53.98 -71.17
N PHE A 231 -34.41 -54.90 -70.42
CA PHE A 231 -34.37 -56.32 -70.74
C PHE A 231 -35.77 -56.95 -70.65
N LEU A 232 -36.49 -56.76 -69.54
CA LEU A 232 -37.86 -57.26 -69.39
C LEU A 232 -38.79 -56.70 -70.47
N GLN A 233 -38.65 -55.41 -70.81
CA GLN A 233 -39.41 -54.82 -71.91
C GLN A 233 -39.13 -55.48 -73.26
N ARG A 234 -37.88 -55.88 -73.54
CA ARG A 234 -37.52 -56.63 -74.75
C ARG A 234 -38.10 -58.04 -74.73
N VAL A 235 -37.92 -58.78 -73.63
CA VAL A 235 -38.46 -60.14 -73.47
C VAL A 235 -39.97 -60.15 -73.59
N HIS A 236 -40.70 -59.27 -72.89
CA HIS A 236 -42.16 -59.21 -72.99
C HIS A 236 -42.63 -58.87 -74.42
N LYS A 237 -41.91 -58.03 -75.16
CA LYS A 237 -42.25 -57.76 -76.57
C LYS A 237 -42.09 -59.03 -77.42
N GLU A 238 -40.99 -59.75 -77.24
CA GLU A 238 -40.73 -61.02 -77.95
C GLU A 238 -41.75 -62.11 -77.58
N GLU A 239 -42.06 -62.27 -76.29
CA GLU A 239 -43.07 -63.21 -75.80
C GLU A 239 -44.47 -62.90 -76.33
N ILE A 240 -44.86 -61.61 -76.37
CA ILE A 240 -46.14 -61.21 -76.97
C ILE A 240 -46.17 -61.59 -78.45
N GLU A 241 -45.09 -61.33 -79.19
CA GLU A 241 -44.99 -61.72 -80.61
C GLU A 241 -45.06 -63.23 -80.80
N GLU A 242 -44.42 -64.00 -79.92
CA GLU A 242 -44.43 -65.47 -79.97
C GLU A 242 -45.78 -66.05 -79.58
N LEU A 243 -46.41 -65.57 -78.50
CA LEU A 243 -47.76 -65.96 -78.11
C LEU A 243 -48.78 -65.60 -79.19
N MET A 244 -48.65 -64.45 -79.84
CA MET A 244 -49.47 -64.13 -81.01
C MET A 244 -49.28 -65.16 -82.13
N LYS A 245 -48.04 -65.54 -82.46
CA LYS A 245 -47.75 -66.62 -83.44
C LYS A 245 -48.35 -67.96 -83.01
N GLN A 246 -48.24 -68.31 -81.73
CA GLN A 246 -48.78 -69.54 -81.17
C GLN A 246 -50.31 -69.54 -81.16
N ILE A 247 -50.99 -68.42 -80.87
CA ILE A 247 -52.46 -68.33 -80.95
C ILE A 247 -52.91 -68.56 -82.41
N TYR A 248 -52.20 -68.00 -83.39
CA TYR A 248 -52.48 -68.28 -84.80
C TYR A 248 -52.22 -69.74 -85.19
N ALA A 249 -51.22 -70.40 -84.59
CA ALA A 249 -50.89 -71.81 -84.83
C ALA A 249 -51.82 -72.79 -84.08
N ALA A 250 -52.18 -72.49 -82.83
CA ALA A 250 -53.03 -73.31 -81.96
C ALA A 250 -54.50 -73.28 -82.38
N HIS A 251 -54.94 -72.22 -83.06
CA HIS A 251 -56.23 -72.23 -83.79
C HIS A 251 -56.27 -73.34 -84.87
N ALA A 252 -55.12 -73.86 -85.31
CA ALA A 252 -55.04 -74.88 -86.38
C ALA A 252 -54.79 -76.33 -85.89
N SER A 253 -54.55 -76.58 -84.60
CA SER A 253 -54.15 -77.92 -84.16
C SER A 253 -54.43 -78.23 -82.69
N VAL A 254 -55.67 -78.60 -82.32
CA VAL A 254 -55.90 -79.40 -81.10
C VAL A 254 -57.06 -80.37 -81.32
N GLN A 255 -56.73 -81.62 -81.68
CA GLN A 255 -57.58 -82.80 -81.44
C GLN A 255 -56.69 -84.00 -81.05
N ASP A 256 -57.11 -84.69 -79.99
CA ASP A 256 -56.86 -86.08 -79.56
C ASP A 256 -55.53 -86.54 -78.90
N ALA A 257 -55.57 -86.55 -77.55
CA ALA A 257 -55.59 -87.67 -76.58
C ALA A 257 -54.70 -88.96 -76.66
N PHE A 258 -54.47 -89.47 -75.43
CA PHE A 258 -54.05 -90.82 -74.96
C PHE A 258 -52.53 -91.07 -74.78
N SER A 259 -52.03 -91.77 -73.75
CA SER A 259 -52.60 -92.68 -72.75
C SER A 259 -51.73 -92.70 -71.48
N LEU A 260 -52.34 -92.98 -70.33
CA LEU A 260 -51.75 -92.88 -68.99
C LEU A 260 -51.01 -94.18 -68.59
N PRO A 261 -49.73 -94.14 -68.19
CA PRO A 261 -49.04 -95.26 -67.54
C PRO A 261 -49.42 -95.33 -66.05
N ASP A 262 -49.30 -96.53 -65.46
CA ASP A 262 -49.70 -96.90 -64.09
C ASP A 262 -49.58 -95.77 -63.05
N LEU A 263 -50.69 -95.04 -62.95
CA LEU A 263 -50.80 -93.76 -62.27
C LEU A 263 -50.82 -93.94 -60.75
N ALA A 264 -51.19 -95.12 -60.25
CA ALA A 264 -51.53 -95.32 -58.85
C ALA A 264 -50.28 -95.32 -57.93
N ALA A 265 -49.17 -95.93 -58.37
CA ALA A 265 -47.92 -95.94 -57.61
C ALA A 265 -47.22 -94.57 -57.65
N ALA A 266 -47.17 -93.94 -58.82
CA ALA A 266 -46.67 -92.59 -58.99
C ALA A 266 -47.51 -91.58 -58.19
N ILE A 267 -48.84 -91.68 -58.20
CA ILE A 267 -49.74 -90.83 -57.38
C ILE A 267 -49.45 -91.01 -55.90
N LYS A 268 -49.31 -92.23 -55.39
CA LYS A 268 -49.01 -92.44 -53.96
C LYS A 268 -47.66 -91.87 -53.55
N GLN A 269 -46.63 -92.02 -54.39
CA GLN A 269 -45.32 -91.44 -54.13
C GLN A 269 -45.35 -89.91 -54.21
N ILE A 270 -46.09 -89.34 -55.16
CA ILE A 270 -46.32 -87.91 -55.28
C ILE A 270 -47.11 -87.39 -54.07
N GLN A 271 -48.15 -88.09 -53.62
CA GLN A 271 -48.90 -87.76 -52.40
C GLN A 271 -47.98 -87.73 -51.17
N LEU A 272 -47.16 -88.76 -50.95
CA LEU A 272 -46.19 -88.80 -49.86
C LEU A 272 -45.13 -87.68 -49.93
N GLN A 273 -44.71 -87.31 -51.14
CA GLN A 273 -43.81 -86.17 -51.36
C GLN A 273 -44.51 -84.85 -51.00
N TYR A 274 -45.76 -84.65 -51.44
CA TYR A 274 -46.54 -83.47 -51.09
C TYR A 274 -46.83 -83.39 -49.59
N ASP A 275 -47.15 -84.52 -48.94
CA ASP A 275 -47.39 -84.56 -47.49
C ASP A 275 -46.11 -84.19 -46.72
N ASN A 276 -44.94 -84.69 -47.14
CA ASN A 276 -43.66 -84.32 -46.54
C ASN A 276 -43.29 -82.85 -46.80
N ILE A 277 -43.52 -82.34 -48.01
CA ILE A 277 -43.25 -80.94 -48.35
C ILE A 277 -44.18 -80.03 -47.55
N ALA A 278 -45.47 -80.38 -47.42
CA ALA A 278 -46.43 -79.63 -46.62
C ALA A 278 -46.05 -79.64 -45.13
N ALA A 279 -45.64 -80.78 -44.58
CA ALA A 279 -45.17 -80.88 -43.20
C ALA A 279 -43.91 -80.05 -42.95
N LYS A 280 -42.92 -80.10 -43.86
CA LYS A 280 -41.70 -79.28 -43.78
C LYS A 280 -42.01 -77.80 -43.89
N ASN A 281 -42.84 -77.40 -44.85
CA ASN A 281 -43.25 -76.00 -45.04
C ASN A 281 -43.96 -75.47 -43.78
N LEU A 282 -44.84 -76.26 -43.16
CA LEU A 282 -45.49 -75.88 -41.90
C LEU A 282 -44.47 -75.69 -40.75
N GLN A 283 -43.49 -76.58 -40.63
CA GLN A 283 -42.44 -76.47 -39.61
C GLN A 283 -41.51 -75.27 -39.86
N GLU A 284 -41.09 -75.07 -41.10
CA GLU A 284 -40.27 -73.92 -41.52
C GLU A 284 -41.01 -72.62 -41.25
N MET A 285 -42.30 -72.55 -41.60
CA MET A 285 -43.17 -71.42 -41.32
C MET A 285 -43.30 -71.14 -39.81
N ASP A 286 -43.54 -72.16 -38.97
CA ASP A 286 -43.63 -71.99 -37.51
C ASP A 286 -42.30 -71.50 -36.90
N SER A 287 -41.17 -72.07 -37.35
CA SER A 287 -39.84 -71.64 -36.92
C SER A 287 -39.51 -70.21 -37.38
N TRP A 288 -39.94 -69.84 -38.58
CA TRP A 288 -39.78 -68.50 -39.13
C TRP A 288 -40.60 -67.49 -38.34
N TYR A 289 -41.87 -67.79 -38.03
CA TYR A 289 -42.70 -66.93 -37.20
C TYR A 289 -42.13 -66.78 -35.78
N LYS A 290 -41.71 -67.87 -35.13
CA LYS A 290 -41.07 -67.81 -33.80
C LYS A 290 -39.85 -66.91 -33.81
N THR A 291 -38.95 -67.11 -34.77
CA THR A 291 -37.74 -66.27 -34.94
C THR A 291 -38.13 -64.81 -35.16
N LYS A 292 -39.15 -64.55 -35.99
CA LYS A 292 -39.58 -63.19 -36.28
C LYS A 292 -40.20 -62.49 -35.07
N PHE A 293 -40.99 -63.21 -34.26
CA PHE A 293 -41.53 -62.69 -33.01
C PHE A 293 -40.43 -62.43 -31.99
N GLU A 294 -39.44 -63.31 -31.87
CA GLU A 294 -38.27 -63.09 -31.01
C GLU A 294 -37.45 -61.87 -31.45
N ASP A 295 -37.21 -61.71 -32.75
CA ASP A 295 -36.47 -60.56 -33.29
C ASP A 295 -37.19 -59.24 -33.04
N LEU A 296 -38.52 -59.23 -33.23
CA LEU A 296 -39.36 -58.08 -32.90
C LEU A 296 -39.35 -57.81 -31.39
N GLY A 297 -39.40 -58.85 -30.56
CA GLY A 297 -39.28 -58.75 -29.11
C GLY A 297 -37.93 -58.15 -28.69
N LYS A 298 -36.83 -58.67 -29.21
CA LYS A 298 -35.45 -58.18 -28.98
C LYS A 298 -35.26 -56.76 -29.50
N ALA A 299 -35.87 -56.39 -30.62
CA ALA A 299 -35.83 -55.02 -31.13
C ALA A 299 -36.60 -54.05 -30.22
N SER A 300 -37.77 -54.47 -29.72
CA SER A 300 -38.59 -53.69 -28.79
C SER A 300 -37.88 -53.49 -27.44
N THR A 301 -37.30 -54.53 -26.84
CA THR A 301 -36.56 -54.42 -25.57
C THR A 301 -35.35 -53.49 -25.72
N ARG A 302 -34.55 -53.64 -26.78
CA ARG A 302 -33.43 -52.73 -27.08
C ARG A 302 -33.89 -51.28 -27.24
N HIS A 303 -35.04 -51.04 -27.86
CA HIS A 303 -35.59 -49.69 -27.98
C HIS A 303 -35.97 -49.13 -26.59
N VAL A 304 -36.63 -49.92 -25.74
CA VAL A 304 -36.95 -49.53 -24.36
C VAL A 304 -35.69 -49.22 -23.55
N ASP A 305 -34.65 -50.04 -23.66
CA ASP A 305 -33.37 -49.83 -22.97
C ASP A 305 -32.66 -48.56 -23.43
N LYS A 306 -32.65 -48.27 -24.74
CA LYS A 306 -32.11 -47.01 -25.29
C LYS A 306 -32.88 -45.80 -24.75
N VAL A 307 -34.20 -45.86 -24.74
CA VAL A 307 -35.03 -44.78 -24.17
C VAL A 307 -34.74 -44.59 -22.68
N ARG A 308 -34.52 -45.69 -21.93
CA ARG A 308 -34.14 -45.62 -20.52
C ARG A 308 -32.76 -44.96 -20.34
N SER A 309 -31.74 -45.37 -21.10
CA SER A 309 -30.39 -44.77 -21.09
C SER A 309 -30.45 -43.27 -21.34
N VAL A 310 -31.14 -42.84 -22.40
CA VAL A 310 -31.29 -41.42 -22.74
C VAL A 310 -32.00 -40.65 -21.61
N ARG A 311 -33.01 -41.25 -20.97
CA ARG A 311 -33.67 -40.62 -19.81
C ARG A 311 -32.74 -40.47 -18.60
N GLU A 312 -31.90 -41.47 -18.35
CA GLU A 312 -30.89 -41.42 -17.27
C GLU A 312 -29.82 -40.36 -17.57
N GLU A 313 -29.34 -40.26 -18.82
CA GLU A 313 -28.42 -39.22 -19.27
C GLU A 313 -29.02 -37.82 -19.13
N ILE A 314 -30.28 -37.62 -19.54
CA ILE A 314 -31.00 -36.36 -19.36
C ILE A 314 -31.14 -36.02 -17.86
N ALA A 315 -31.43 -37.00 -17.02
CA ALA A 315 -31.53 -36.80 -15.58
C ALA A 315 -30.17 -36.45 -14.95
N GLY A 316 -29.08 -37.07 -15.42
CA GLY A 316 -27.71 -36.74 -15.03
C GLY A 316 -27.34 -35.32 -15.42
N ALA A 317 -27.51 -34.96 -16.69
CA ALA A 317 -27.24 -33.61 -17.20
C ALA A 317 -28.06 -32.54 -16.45
N LYS A 318 -29.32 -32.83 -16.11
CA LYS A 318 -30.15 -31.92 -15.30
C LYS A 318 -29.60 -31.71 -13.89
N LYS A 319 -29.09 -32.76 -13.24
CA LYS A 319 -28.44 -32.66 -11.92
C LYS A 319 -27.15 -31.84 -12.01
N ASP A 320 -26.35 -32.06 -13.05
CA ASP A 320 -25.11 -31.32 -13.28
C ASP A 320 -25.38 -29.83 -13.52
N ILE A 321 -26.38 -29.50 -14.33
CA ILE A 321 -26.82 -28.11 -14.54
C ILE A 321 -27.16 -27.46 -13.19
N GLN A 322 -28.00 -28.12 -12.37
CA GLN A 322 -28.35 -27.58 -11.05
C GLN A 322 -27.16 -27.46 -10.10
N SER A 323 -26.18 -28.37 -10.16
CA SER A 323 -24.95 -28.25 -9.38
C SER A 323 -24.15 -27.04 -9.81
N LYS A 324 -23.98 -26.84 -11.13
CA LYS A 324 -23.26 -25.69 -11.70
C LYS A 324 -23.97 -24.37 -11.43
N GLU A 325 -25.30 -24.33 -11.43
CA GLU A 325 -26.09 -23.16 -11.05
C GLU A 325 -25.83 -22.77 -9.59
N ARG A 326 -25.83 -23.73 -8.66
CA ARG A 326 -25.48 -23.48 -7.24
C ARG A 326 -24.04 -23.01 -7.07
N ASP A 327 -23.10 -23.61 -7.80
CA ASP A 327 -21.70 -23.18 -7.78
C ASP A 327 -21.57 -21.74 -8.28
N LEU A 328 -22.25 -21.39 -9.38
CA LEU A 328 -22.30 -20.03 -9.91
C LEU A 328 -22.90 -19.03 -8.91
N GLU A 329 -24.00 -19.36 -8.26
CA GLU A 329 -24.60 -18.53 -7.20
C GLU A 329 -23.65 -18.35 -6.01
N SER A 330 -22.96 -19.40 -5.59
CA SER A 330 -21.96 -19.32 -4.52
C SER A 330 -20.75 -18.45 -4.89
N LEU A 331 -20.33 -18.47 -6.16
CA LEU A 331 -19.25 -17.64 -6.66
C LEU A 331 -19.69 -16.18 -6.84
N ARG A 332 -20.94 -15.94 -7.27
CA ARG A 332 -21.52 -14.60 -7.34
C ARG A 332 -21.58 -13.94 -5.96
N THR A 333 -22.11 -14.64 -4.95
CA THR A 333 -22.17 -14.11 -3.58
C THR A 333 -20.79 -13.83 -2.99
N LYS A 334 -19.79 -14.69 -3.25
CA LYS A 334 -18.38 -14.42 -2.87
C LYS A 334 -17.82 -13.20 -3.58
N ASN A 335 -18.11 -13.02 -4.87
CA ASN A 335 -17.65 -11.87 -5.63
C ASN A 335 -18.27 -10.57 -5.09
N GLU A 336 -19.58 -10.54 -4.88
CA GLU A 336 -20.29 -9.40 -4.27
C GLU A 336 -19.73 -9.05 -2.88
N ALA A 337 -19.40 -10.06 -2.06
CA ALA A 337 -18.76 -9.84 -0.76
C ALA A 337 -17.36 -9.24 -0.88
N LEU A 338 -16.54 -9.70 -1.82
CA LEU A 338 -15.20 -9.15 -2.07
C LEU A 338 -15.28 -7.72 -2.62
N GLU A 339 -16.21 -7.44 -3.53
CA GLU A 339 -16.46 -6.08 -4.04
C GLU A 339 -16.93 -5.14 -2.91
N ALA A 340 -17.75 -5.62 -1.98
CA ALA A 340 -18.15 -4.86 -0.79
C ALA A 340 -16.95 -4.56 0.13
N GLN A 341 -16.07 -5.55 0.38
CA GLN A 341 -14.85 -5.34 1.16
C GLN A 341 -13.90 -4.34 0.51
N ILE A 342 -13.74 -4.39 -0.82
CA ILE A 342 -12.93 -3.42 -1.57
C ILE A 342 -13.50 -2.01 -1.41
N ARG A 343 -14.83 -1.84 -1.57
CA ARG A 343 -15.48 -0.54 -1.39
C ARG A 343 -15.32 -0.01 0.04
N GLU A 344 -15.52 -0.85 1.05
CA GLU A 344 -15.33 -0.47 2.45
C GLU A 344 -13.88 -0.06 2.74
N ALA A 345 -12.90 -0.81 2.24
CA ALA A 345 -11.48 -0.46 2.37
C ALA A 345 -11.16 0.87 1.66
N GLN A 346 -11.68 1.10 0.45
CA GLN A 346 -11.52 2.37 -0.27
C GLN A 346 -12.13 3.55 0.49
N GLU A 347 -13.32 3.39 1.06
CA GLU A 347 -13.96 4.41 1.90
C GLU A 347 -13.17 4.70 3.17
N LYS A 348 -12.62 3.67 3.83
CA LYS A 348 -11.74 3.83 5.00
C LYS A 348 -10.49 4.64 4.63
N TYR A 349 -9.78 4.27 3.58
CA TYR A 349 -8.60 5.02 3.13
C TYR A 349 -8.93 6.44 2.69
N LYS A 350 -10.08 6.65 2.06
CA LYS A 350 -10.55 8.00 1.69
C LYS A 350 -10.77 8.86 2.94
N LYS A 351 -11.43 8.33 3.97
CA LYS A 351 -11.62 9.03 5.25
C LYS A 351 -10.29 9.33 5.94
N GLU A 352 -9.37 8.37 6.00
CA GLU A 352 -8.03 8.58 6.56
C GLU A 352 -7.25 9.68 5.81
N LEU A 353 -7.36 9.73 4.48
CA LEU A 353 -6.77 10.79 3.67
C LEU A 353 -7.40 12.16 3.96
N GLU A 354 -8.72 12.24 4.06
CA GLU A 354 -9.45 13.47 4.42
C GLU A 354 -9.06 13.95 5.83
N GLU A 355 -8.93 13.05 6.81
CA GLU A 355 -8.49 13.37 8.17
C GLU A 355 -7.04 13.87 8.21
N LEU A 356 -6.12 13.23 7.47
CA LEU A 356 -4.74 13.68 7.35
C LEU A 356 -4.63 15.03 6.64
N GLN A 357 -5.45 15.28 5.61
CA GLN A 357 -5.55 16.58 4.96
C GLN A 357 -6.03 17.67 5.92
N ALA A 358 -7.12 17.42 6.65
CA ALA A 358 -7.61 18.35 7.67
C ALA A 358 -6.56 18.65 8.75
N ARG A 359 -5.79 17.63 9.17
CA ARG A 359 -4.68 17.80 10.12
C ARG A 359 -3.56 18.66 9.53
N MET A 360 -3.19 18.45 8.26
CA MET A 360 -2.21 19.30 7.58
C MET A 360 -2.68 20.75 7.50
N GLU A 361 -3.94 20.98 7.14
CA GLU A 361 -4.53 22.33 7.06
C GLU A 361 -4.53 23.04 8.42
N SER A 362 -4.90 22.33 9.48
CA SER A 362 -4.84 22.85 10.86
C SER A 362 -3.42 23.27 11.25
N LEU A 363 -2.42 22.39 11.02
CA LEU A 363 -1.02 22.71 11.29
C LEU A 363 -0.49 23.88 10.45
N GLN A 364 -0.93 23.99 9.20
CA GLN A 364 -0.58 25.14 8.35
C GLN A 364 -1.19 26.45 8.88
N LEU A 365 -2.41 26.41 9.43
CA LEU A 365 -3.06 27.56 10.04
C LEU A 365 -2.35 27.97 11.33
N GLU A 366 -1.99 27.02 12.20
CA GLU A 366 -1.19 27.28 13.39
C GLU A 366 0.18 27.90 13.04
N LEU A 367 0.84 27.40 12.00
CA LEU A 367 2.09 27.95 11.50
C LEU A 367 1.92 29.40 10.99
N LYS A 368 0.83 29.71 10.29
CA LYS A 368 0.53 31.09 9.86
C LYS A 368 0.29 32.00 11.05
N SER A 369 -0.55 31.57 12.00
CA SER A 369 -0.85 32.33 13.22
C SER A 369 0.41 32.62 14.05
N THR A 370 1.30 31.64 14.22
CA THR A 370 2.56 31.84 14.94
C THR A 370 3.50 32.80 14.21
N LYS A 371 3.59 32.75 12.88
CA LYS A 371 4.34 33.74 12.08
C LYS A 371 3.78 35.14 12.22
N GLU A 372 2.46 35.30 12.23
CA GLU A 372 1.80 36.60 12.45
C GLU A 372 2.11 37.15 13.85
N LYS A 373 2.04 36.31 14.89
CA LYS A 373 2.44 36.70 16.26
C LYS A 373 3.91 37.12 16.34
N ILE A 374 4.82 36.40 15.68
CA ILE A 374 6.24 36.76 15.62
C ILE A 374 6.42 38.12 14.92
N ALA A 375 5.73 38.36 13.80
CA ALA A 375 5.79 39.63 13.07
C ALA A 375 5.25 40.79 13.91
N LEU A 376 4.18 40.56 14.68
CA LEU A 376 3.61 41.53 15.61
C LEU A 376 4.61 41.89 16.71
N HIS A 377 5.20 40.89 17.39
CA HIS A 377 6.22 41.14 18.40
C HIS A 377 7.44 41.88 17.85
N LEU A 378 7.91 41.54 16.64
CA LEU A 378 9.00 42.28 15.99
C LEU A 378 8.67 43.76 15.81
N ARG A 379 7.42 44.10 15.44
CA ARG A 379 6.97 45.49 15.34
C ARG A 379 6.95 46.16 16.71
N GLU A 380 6.37 45.52 17.72
CA GLU A 380 6.34 46.05 19.11
C GLU A 380 7.75 46.31 19.65
N TYR A 381 8.71 45.39 19.39
CA TYR A 381 10.11 45.58 19.77
C TYR A 381 10.75 46.77 19.07
N GLN A 382 10.47 46.97 17.78
CA GLN A 382 10.97 48.13 17.04
C GLN A 382 10.39 49.45 17.59
N ASP A 383 9.09 49.48 17.90
CA ASP A 383 8.43 50.65 18.47
C ASP A 383 8.98 50.98 19.85
N LEU A 384 9.19 49.98 20.71
CA LEU A 384 9.82 50.17 22.02
C LEU A 384 11.26 50.67 21.90
N LEU A 385 12.03 50.14 20.94
CA LEU A 385 13.38 50.61 20.64
C LEU A 385 13.37 52.07 20.20
N ASN A 386 12.42 52.48 19.37
CA ASN A 386 12.26 53.86 18.93
C ASN A 386 11.96 54.78 20.12
N VAL A 387 11.05 54.40 21.02
CA VAL A 387 10.76 55.15 22.25
C VAL A 387 12.01 55.26 23.14
N LYS A 388 12.73 54.16 23.34
CA LYS A 388 13.98 54.14 24.11
C LYS A 388 15.02 55.09 23.53
N MET A 389 15.17 55.11 22.20
CA MET A 389 16.09 56.04 21.53
C MET A 389 15.63 57.50 21.70
N GLY A 390 14.33 57.77 21.66
CA GLY A 390 13.76 59.08 21.96
C GLY A 390 14.08 59.53 23.39
N LEU A 391 13.86 58.67 24.38
CA LEU A 391 14.22 58.91 25.77
C LEU A 391 15.73 59.13 25.96
N GLU A 392 16.58 58.42 25.23
CA GLU A 392 18.03 58.65 25.27
C GLU A 392 18.40 60.05 24.74
N ILE A 393 17.75 60.50 23.66
CA ILE A 393 17.93 61.86 23.14
C ILE A 393 17.46 62.89 24.18
N GLU A 394 16.30 62.68 24.81
CA GLU A 394 15.79 63.55 25.88
C GLU A 394 16.75 63.62 27.08
N ILE A 395 17.30 62.48 27.52
CA ILE A 395 18.30 62.46 28.59
C ILE A 395 19.54 63.26 28.19
N ILE A 396 20.01 63.14 26.94
CA ILE A 396 21.15 63.91 26.43
C ILE A 396 20.83 65.41 26.40
N THR A 397 19.63 65.80 25.97
CA THR A 397 19.23 67.21 25.94
C THR A 397 19.06 67.79 27.36
N TYR A 398 18.43 67.05 28.28
CA TYR A 398 18.32 67.44 29.69
C TYR A 398 19.70 67.58 30.34
N ARG A 399 20.63 66.63 30.11
CA ARG A 399 22.02 66.74 30.60
C ARG A 399 22.72 67.99 30.07
N LYS A 400 22.61 68.28 28.76
CA LYS A 400 23.20 69.50 28.17
C LYS A 400 22.61 70.79 28.74
N LEU A 401 21.31 70.83 29.01
CA LEU A 401 20.67 72.00 29.61
C LEU A 401 21.17 72.23 31.04
N ILE A 402 21.29 71.17 31.83
CA ILE A 402 21.85 71.21 33.18
C ILE A 402 23.32 71.64 33.14
N GLU A 403 24.14 71.09 32.24
CA GLU A 403 25.53 71.51 32.05
C GLU A 403 25.63 73.00 31.68
N GLY A 404 24.71 73.52 30.85
CA GLY A 404 24.63 74.95 30.54
C GLY A 404 24.23 75.81 31.75
N GLU A 405 23.32 75.31 32.60
CA GLU A 405 22.91 75.93 33.86
C GLU A 405 24.09 75.98 34.85
N ASP A 406 24.83 74.87 35.00
CA ASP A 406 26.00 74.77 35.87
C ASP A 406 27.10 75.74 35.43
N VAL A 407 27.30 75.95 34.12
CA VAL A 407 28.25 76.95 33.61
C VAL A 407 27.79 78.39 33.95
N ARG A 408 26.50 78.70 33.87
CA ARG A 408 25.95 80.01 34.28
C ARG A 408 26.08 80.21 35.79
N LEU A 409 25.77 79.18 36.59
CA LEU A 409 25.87 79.23 38.04
C LEU A 409 27.32 79.31 38.51
N MET A 410 28.26 78.61 37.88
CA MET A 410 29.70 78.77 38.15
C MET A 410 30.21 80.17 37.80
N SER A 411 29.74 80.76 36.69
CA SER A 411 30.06 82.14 36.31
C SER A 411 29.46 83.19 37.27
N ALA A 412 28.21 82.98 37.71
CA ALA A 412 27.56 83.82 38.71
C ALA A 412 28.19 83.67 40.11
N ALA A 413 28.59 82.46 40.49
CA ALA A 413 29.30 82.19 41.75
C ALA A 413 30.71 82.79 41.77
N GLN A 414 31.43 82.82 40.63
CA GLN A 414 32.69 83.57 40.50
C GLN A 414 32.48 85.09 40.63
N SER A 415 31.33 85.62 40.20
CA SER A 415 30.98 87.04 40.37
C SER A 415 30.56 87.39 41.80
N MET A 416 30.01 86.43 42.57
CA MET A 416 29.65 86.62 43.98
C MET A 416 30.77 86.29 44.98
N SER A 417 31.91 85.77 44.53
CA SER A 417 33.06 85.46 45.39
C SER A 417 33.84 86.69 45.90
N LEU A 418 33.43 87.93 45.56
CA LEU A 418 34.01 89.17 46.09
C LEU A 418 33.24 89.78 47.28
N MET A 419 32.12 89.19 47.72
CA MET A 419 31.38 89.72 48.88
C MET A 419 30.89 88.60 49.80
N SER A 420 31.66 88.37 50.88
CA SER A 420 31.20 88.08 52.25
C SER A 420 30.26 86.86 52.43
N SER A 421 30.77 85.73 52.90
CA SER A 421 30.79 85.34 54.33
C SER A 421 29.44 84.92 54.92
N GLY A 422 29.33 83.65 55.36
CA GLY A 422 28.29 83.24 56.31
C GLY A 422 27.83 81.78 56.24
N MET A 423 28.52 80.90 56.96
CA MET A 423 28.02 79.75 57.77
C MET A 423 27.06 78.69 57.14
N SER A 424 27.57 77.44 57.16
CA SER A 424 26.97 76.17 57.67
C SER A 424 25.47 75.87 57.45
N ALA A 425 24.98 74.67 57.12
CA ALA A 425 25.46 73.31 57.40
C ALA A 425 24.57 72.27 56.67
N ILE A 426 25.09 71.04 56.48
CA ILE A 426 24.39 69.74 56.38
C ILE A 426 23.53 69.53 55.11
N GLY A 427 23.72 68.54 54.25
CA GLY A 427 24.57 67.35 54.27
C GLY A 427 24.45 66.60 52.93
N ALA A 428 25.42 65.69 52.74
CA ALA A 428 25.63 64.71 51.66
C ALA A 428 24.37 64.24 50.89
N GLY A 429 24.42 63.99 49.58
CA GLY A 429 25.55 63.67 48.72
C GLY A 429 25.25 62.38 47.95
N ALA A 430 25.34 62.47 46.62
CA ALA A 430 25.59 61.42 45.62
C ALA A 430 24.66 60.17 45.61
N GLY A 431 24.14 59.69 44.49
CA GLY A 431 24.71 59.72 43.14
C GLY A 431 24.93 58.28 42.66
N ILE A 432 24.23 57.95 41.58
CA ILE A 432 24.64 57.09 40.47
C ILE A 432 24.62 55.56 40.69
N GLY A 433 23.93 54.85 39.79
CA GLY A 433 24.20 53.43 39.53
C GLY A 433 23.18 52.72 38.65
N PHE A 434 23.55 52.50 37.39
CA PHE A 434 22.91 51.69 36.35
C PHE A 434 22.58 50.23 36.74
N ALA A 435 21.54 49.66 36.12
CA ALA A 435 21.40 48.31 35.52
C ALA A 435 19.89 48.02 35.35
N GLY A 436 19.32 47.49 34.25
CA GLY A 436 19.81 46.51 33.30
C GLY A 436 19.22 45.12 33.63
N GLY A 437 18.18 44.69 32.91
CA GLY A 437 17.94 43.26 32.64
C GLY A 437 16.60 42.61 33.08
N VAL A 438 15.82 42.23 32.07
CA VAL A 438 15.16 40.93 31.80
C VAL A 438 14.44 40.15 32.93
N GLY A 439 13.25 39.63 32.61
CA GLY A 439 12.80 38.33 33.12
C GLY A 439 11.31 38.24 33.47
N GLY A 440 10.52 37.75 32.52
CA GLY A 440 9.16 37.27 32.78
C GLY A 440 9.18 35.92 33.51
N GLY A 441 8.07 35.61 34.18
CA GLY A 441 7.80 34.25 34.65
C GLY A 441 6.82 34.13 35.81
N LEU A 442 5.73 33.40 35.53
CA LEU A 442 4.89 32.59 36.42
C LEU A 442 3.68 33.21 37.15
N ALA A 443 2.52 32.80 36.63
CA ALA A 443 1.58 31.85 37.25
C ALA A 443 0.61 32.30 38.36
N GLY A 444 -0.64 31.83 38.20
CA GLY A 444 -1.79 31.94 39.10
C GLY A 444 -2.99 32.48 38.32
N GLY A 445 -3.95 31.70 37.82
CA GLY A 445 -4.45 30.41 38.31
C GLY A 445 -5.52 30.65 39.38
N ALA A 446 -6.73 31.04 38.96
CA ALA A 446 -7.95 30.97 39.78
C ALA A 446 -9.16 30.84 38.85
N GLY A 447 -9.66 29.61 38.75
CA GLY A 447 -10.97 29.30 38.20
C GLY A 447 -11.94 28.99 39.34
N SER A 448 -13.16 29.51 39.19
CA SER A 448 -14.44 29.14 39.83
C SER A 448 -15.48 29.73 38.87
N GLY A 449 -16.43 29.02 38.27
CA GLY A 449 -17.32 27.99 38.78
C GLY A 449 -18.77 28.54 38.66
N LEU A 450 -19.72 27.67 38.35
CA LEU A 450 -21.19 27.86 38.11
C LEU A 450 -21.57 28.17 36.63
N GLY A 451 -22.47 27.44 35.96
CA GLY A 451 -23.46 26.44 36.40
C GLY A 451 -24.87 26.87 35.96
N GLU A 452 -25.62 25.93 35.37
CA GLU A 452 -27.01 26.00 34.83
C GLU A 452 -27.17 26.66 33.44
N GLY A 453 -27.87 26.09 32.45
CA GLY A 453 -28.71 24.89 32.37
C GLY A 453 -30.00 25.21 31.61
N ALA A 454 -30.19 24.64 30.41
CA ALA A 454 -31.49 24.31 29.79
C ALA A 454 -31.26 23.68 28.42
N GLY A 455 -31.91 22.54 28.18
CA GLY A 455 -31.66 21.64 27.06
C GLY A 455 -32.60 21.83 25.87
N ALA A 456 -32.26 21.11 24.79
CA ALA A 456 -33.18 20.68 23.76
C ALA A 456 -32.60 19.43 23.13
N GLY A 457 -33.31 18.31 23.30
CA GLY A 457 -32.95 17.01 22.76
C GLY A 457 -33.37 16.85 21.31
N VAL A 458 -32.60 16.05 20.58
CA VAL A 458 -33.03 15.32 19.38
C VAL A 458 -32.35 13.96 19.44
N GLY A 459 -33.16 12.90 19.49
CA GLY A 459 -32.72 11.51 19.53
C GLY A 459 -32.53 10.91 18.13
N GLY A 460 -31.59 9.98 18.04
CA GLY A 460 -31.39 9.06 16.93
C GLY A 460 -30.32 8.03 17.32
N PRO A 461 -30.58 6.71 17.23
CA PRO A 461 -29.83 5.71 18.00
C PRO A 461 -28.53 5.28 17.30
N GLY A 462 -27.45 5.23 18.07
CA GLY A 462 -26.21 4.55 17.74
C GLY A 462 -26.04 3.32 18.64
N SER A 463 -25.84 2.18 17.99
CA SER A 463 -25.49 0.87 18.53
C SER A 463 -24.11 0.85 19.21
N THR A 464 -23.98 0.14 20.32
CA THR A 464 -22.74 -0.46 20.91
C THR A 464 -23.18 -1.17 22.22
N ILE A 465 -22.76 -2.34 22.71
CA ILE A 465 -21.61 -3.24 22.55
C ILE A 465 -22.04 -4.67 22.99
N ASP A 466 -21.32 -5.65 22.45
CA ASP A 466 -21.22 -7.09 22.76
C ASP A 466 -21.41 -7.55 24.20
N TYR A 467 -21.94 -8.78 24.32
CA TYR A 467 -21.45 -9.79 25.26
C TYR A 467 -21.47 -11.20 24.63
N THR A 468 -20.27 -11.78 24.52
CA THR A 468 -19.88 -13.20 24.68
C THR A 468 -20.79 -14.30 24.13
N GLN A 469 -20.28 -15.04 23.12
CA GLN A 469 -20.68 -16.42 22.90
C GLN A 469 -19.51 -17.27 22.39
N GLU A 470 -19.22 -18.34 23.14
CA GLU A 470 -18.27 -19.40 22.83
C GLU A 470 -18.48 -19.94 21.41
N GLN A 471 -17.43 -19.93 20.59
CA GLN A 471 -17.49 -20.51 19.24
C GLN A 471 -17.07 -21.98 19.30
N ALA A 472 -18.03 -22.86 19.03
CA ALA A 472 -17.85 -24.30 18.88
C ALA A 472 -16.90 -24.62 17.71
N VAL A 473 -15.98 -25.57 17.93
CA VAL A 473 -15.10 -26.12 16.89
C VAL A 473 -15.93 -26.97 15.93
N GLU A 474 -16.08 -26.52 14.68
CA GLU A 474 -16.79 -27.25 13.63
C GLU A 474 -15.90 -28.39 13.10
N MET A 475 -16.23 -29.63 13.48
CA MET A 475 -15.61 -30.83 12.93
C MET A 475 -16.19 -31.08 11.53
N THR A 476 -15.38 -30.88 10.49
CA THR A 476 -15.78 -31.23 9.12
C THR A 476 -15.29 -32.63 8.76
N GLU A 477 -16.23 -33.57 8.64
CA GLU A 477 -15.97 -34.90 8.12
C GLU A 477 -16.09 -34.90 6.60
N ARG A 478 -15.03 -35.32 5.89
CA ARG A 478 -15.10 -35.59 4.44
C ARG A 478 -14.89 -37.09 4.22
N LYS A 479 -15.89 -37.75 3.65
CA LYS A 479 -15.81 -39.15 3.19
C LYS A 479 -15.37 -39.16 1.73
N THR A 480 -14.23 -39.78 1.46
CA THR A 480 -13.77 -40.03 0.08
C THR A 480 -13.74 -41.53 -0.17
N VAL A 481 -14.53 -41.99 -1.14
CA VAL A 481 -14.57 -43.39 -1.55
C VAL A 481 -13.70 -43.55 -2.79
N LEU A 482 -12.64 -44.35 -2.69
CA LEU A 482 -11.81 -44.73 -3.84
C LEU A 482 -12.33 -46.05 -4.38
N ILE A 483 -13.00 -46.00 -5.53
CA ILE A 483 -13.48 -47.19 -6.25
C ILE A 483 -12.43 -47.54 -7.30
N ARG A 484 -11.76 -48.68 -7.14
CA ARG A 484 -10.93 -49.24 -8.19
C ARG A 484 -11.68 -50.39 -8.84
N THR A 485 -11.93 -50.26 -10.14
CA THR A 485 -12.42 -51.34 -10.98
C THR A 485 -11.24 -51.86 -11.79
N VAL A 486 -10.90 -53.13 -11.58
CA VAL A 486 -9.87 -53.81 -12.37
C VAL A 486 -10.58 -54.84 -13.23
N LYS A 487 -10.42 -54.74 -14.56
CA LYS A 487 -10.85 -55.78 -15.48
C LYS A 487 -9.76 -56.85 -15.54
N THR A 488 -10.09 -58.07 -15.12
CA THR A 488 -9.27 -59.26 -15.38
C THR A 488 -9.70 -59.90 -16.71
N ASP A 489 -8.82 -60.71 -17.30
CA ASP A 489 -8.95 -61.21 -18.68
C ASP A 489 -10.14 -62.16 -18.93
N ASP A 490 -10.91 -62.51 -17.88
CA ASP A 490 -12.10 -63.38 -17.93
C ASP A 490 -13.45 -62.62 -17.83
N ASP A 491 -13.47 -61.31 -18.12
CA ASP A 491 -14.68 -60.45 -18.12
C ASP A 491 -15.45 -60.42 -16.77
N THR A 492 -14.84 -60.85 -15.67
CA THR A 492 -15.36 -60.71 -14.31
C THR A 492 -14.86 -59.42 -13.67
N LEU A 493 -15.79 -58.51 -13.35
CA LEU A 493 -15.50 -57.23 -12.69
C LEU A 493 -15.43 -57.44 -11.17
N GLU A 494 -14.23 -57.43 -10.60
CA GLU A 494 -14.04 -57.28 -9.16
C GLU A 494 -13.87 -55.80 -8.82
N SER A 495 -14.75 -55.29 -7.95
CA SER A 495 -14.68 -53.92 -7.43
C SER A 495 -14.24 -53.96 -5.97
N ASP A 496 -13.05 -53.39 -5.69
CA ASP A 496 -12.59 -53.21 -4.31
C ASP A 496 -12.88 -51.77 -3.87
N THR A 497 -13.73 -51.62 -2.86
CA THR A 497 -14.15 -50.33 -2.28
C THR A 497 -13.47 -50.12 -0.94
N GLN A 498 -12.54 -49.17 -0.88
CA GLN A 498 -11.96 -48.73 0.39
C GLN A 498 -12.52 -47.37 0.79
N GLU A 499 -13.21 -47.34 1.93
CA GLU A 499 -13.64 -46.10 2.58
C GLU A 499 -12.52 -45.56 3.48
N ARG A 500 -12.14 -44.30 3.28
CA ARG A 500 -11.23 -43.59 4.19
C ARG A 500 -11.95 -42.39 4.78
N THR A 501 -12.03 -42.36 6.11
CA THR A 501 -12.55 -41.22 6.88
C THR A 501 -11.37 -40.36 7.31
N ILE A 502 -11.34 -39.10 6.88
CA ILE A 502 -10.34 -38.14 7.33
C ILE A 502 -11.08 -37.09 8.16
N THR A 503 -10.85 -37.11 9.47
CA THR A 503 -11.27 -36.08 10.42
C THR A 503 -10.19 -35.02 10.51
N ILE A 504 -10.51 -33.79 10.11
CA ILE A 504 -9.61 -32.65 10.26
C ILE A 504 -10.13 -31.79 11.41
N SER A 505 -9.48 -31.88 12.57
CA SER A 505 -9.68 -30.96 13.68
C SER A 505 -8.76 -29.76 13.51
N GLY A 506 -9.31 -28.55 13.43
CA GLY A 506 -8.52 -27.32 13.38
C GLY A 506 -7.76 -27.12 14.69
N ALA A 507 -6.44 -27.24 14.65
CA ALA A 507 -5.55 -26.82 15.73
C ALA A 507 -5.21 -25.34 15.52
N ALA A 508 -5.72 -24.48 16.39
CA ALA A 508 -5.12 -23.16 16.62
C ALA A 508 -4.18 -23.32 17.81
N ASP A 509 -2.93 -23.67 17.55
CA ASP A 509 -1.86 -23.56 18.54
C ASP A 509 -1.43 -22.08 18.60
N GLU A 510 -1.88 -21.38 19.64
CA GLU A 510 -1.14 -20.26 20.21
C GLU A 510 -0.40 -20.77 21.45
N GLU A 511 0.88 -21.10 21.29
CA GLU A 511 1.83 -21.30 22.39
C GLU A 511 2.21 -19.94 23.01
N GLN A 512 1.63 -19.68 24.19
CA GLN A 512 2.21 -19.18 25.46
C GLN A 512 3.44 -18.24 25.46
N GLU A 513 3.25 -17.00 25.94
CA GLU A 513 3.76 -16.48 27.25
C GLU A 513 3.16 -15.12 27.62
#